data_AF-A0A182ESJ7-F1
#
_entry.id   AF-A0A182ESJ7-F1
#
_cell.length_a   1.000
_cell.length_b   1.000
_cell.length_c   1.000
_cell.angle_alpha   90.00
_cell.angle_beta   90.00
_cell.angle_gamma   90.00
#
_symmetry.space_group_name_H-M   'P 1'
#
loop_
_entity.id
_entity.type
_entity.pdbx_description
1 polymer ?
#
loop_
_entity_poly.entity_id
_entity_poly.type
_entity_poly.pdbx_seq_one_letter_code
_entity_poly.pdbx_strand_id
1 'polypeptide(L)'
;AGPGNSWLLRTYLENAPHPHCSVLAQEIFQAGIIPSDTDFRVFRDYGHIPGLDIAYVRNGWVYHTEFDTPKYITPGCIQRAGENVLAVIKALVKSTYLDRPNDFRQANRWVFYDVAGIFTVFYSATVGQVLNYATALIVLIIISLRIRKEFYNLMDLFKAIFDHIIAIVIMFVIGALVVLVIIKLDMVMCWYSLPELAFPLYIFPLLIAGCATHSILAELHKRPNQEMVHFDSVLLLLSILLALATFAGITAASFLLYNFFLLFRDPLLWLLRKMRFITRITPQWLLFIQLLCTVPVMIFDAYSAKLLFDFVVPLTGRMGAAVNPEFLIMLMSLSAALCFIFSTFI
;
A
#
# COMPACT_ATOMS: atom_id res chain seq x y z
N ALA A 1 14.32 9.84 5.83
CA ALA A 1 15.18 10.40 6.92
C ALA A 1 16.47 9.60 7.04
N GLY A 2 17.55 10.24 7.52
CA GLY A 2 18.83 9.59 7.82
C GLY A 2 18.82 8.72 9.08
N PRO A 3 19.88 7.94 9.34
CA PRO A 3 19.93 6.98 10.44
C PRO A 3 20.01 7.67 11.82
N GLY A 4 19.55 6.94 12.85
CA GLY A 4 19.90 7.18 14.25
C GLY A 4 19.18 8.30 15.00
N ASN A 5 18.29 9.07 14.36
CA ASN A 5 17.63 10.22 15.01
C ASN A 5 16.18 10.38 14.54
N SER A 6 15.32 9.55 15.11
CA SER A 6 13.89 9.51 14.79
C SER A 6 13.14 10.78 15.19
N TRP A 7 13.72 11.62 16.05
CA TRP A 7 13.16 12.90 16.49
C TRP A 7 13.06 13.95 15.38
N LEU A 8 13.97 13.96 14.39
CA LEU A 8 13.85 14.87 13.23
C LEU A 8 12.61 14.53 12.40
N LEU A 9 12.43 13.25 12.09
CA LEU A 9 11.26 12.76 11.37
C LEU A 9 9.99 13.02 12.19
N ARG A 10 10.02 12.73 13.49
CA ARG A 10 8.90 13.02 14.38
C ARG A 10 8.56 14.52 14.39
N THR A 11 9.55 15.40 14.46
CA THR A 11 9.33 16.85 14.43
C THR A 11 8.67 17.28 13.12
N TYR A 12 9.09 16.70 11.99
CA TYR A 12 8.43 16.91 10.71
C TYR A 12 6.97 16.47 10.73
N LEU A 13 6.70 15.24 11.18
CA LEU A 13 5.36 14.66 11.23
C LEU A 13 4.41 15.43 12.17
N GLU A 14 4.94 16.01 13.26
CA GLU A 14 4.16 16.77 14.24
C GLU A 14 3.92 18.24 13.84
N ASN A 15 4.79 18.84 13.02
CA ASN A 15 4.80 20.31 12.82
C ASN A 15 4.66 20.77 11.37
N ALA A 16 4.87 19.90 10.37
CA ALA A 16 4.65 20.28 8.98
C ALA A 16 3.14 20.55 8.76
N PRO A 17 2.72 21.76 8.30
CA PRO A 17 1.31 22.05 8.00
C PRO A 17 0.79 21.28 6.79
N HIS A 18 1.68 20.85 5.90
CA HIS A 18 1.35 20.19 4.64
C HIS A 18 2.16 18.90 4.45
N PRO A 19 2.11 17.95 5.39
CA PRO A 19 2.91 16.74 5.31
C PRO A 19 2.46 15.90 4.12
N HIS A 20 3.43 15.45 3.34
CA HIS A 20 3.25 14.43 2.32
C HIS A 20 4.37 13.43 2.49
N CYS A 21 4.02 12.19 2.83
CA CYS A 21 4.99 11.22 3.32
C CYS A 21 4.47 9.80 3.20
N SER A 22 5.39 8.86 2.94
CA SER A 22 5.07 7.44 2.83
C SER A 22 6.22 6.61 3.38
N VAL A 23 5.97 5.80 4.40
CA VAL A 23 6.96 4.84 4.92
C VAL A 23 7.32 3.79 3.87
N LEU A 24 6.40 3.43 2.96
CA LEU A 24 6.68 2.54 1.84
C LEU A 24 7.76 3.15 0.94
N ALA A 25 7.60 4.42 0.55
CA ALA A 25 8.60 5.11 -0.26
C ALA A 25 9.96 5.16 0.46
N GLN A 26 9.96 5.46 1.77
CA GLN A 26 11.19 5.47 2.56
C GLN A 26 11.90 4.11 2.56
N GLU A 27 11.16 3.02 2.74
CA GLU A 27 11.76 1.68 2.76
C GLU A 27 12.27 1.23 1.40
N ILE A 28 11.57 1.55 0.30
CA ILE A 28 12.08 1.26 -1.06
C ILE A 28 13.40 2.01 -1.32
N PHE A 29 13.49 3.28 -0.91
CA PHE A 29 14.72 4.05 -1.01
C PHE A 29 15.85 3.48 -0.13
N GLN A 30 15.55 3.16 1.13
CA GLN A 30 16.55 2.61 2.06
C GLN A 30 17.01 1.20 1.69
N ALA A 31 16.18 0.42 0.99
CA ALA A 31 16.54 -0.89 0.46
C ALA A 31 17.50 -0.81 -0.75
N GLY A 32 17.76 0.39 -1.29
CA GLY A 32 18.63 0.57 -2.45
C GLY A 32 18.04 0.00 -3.75
N ILE A 33 16.73 -0.28 -3.78
CA ILE A 33 16.03 -0.79 -4.97
C ILE A 33 16.02 0.26 -6.08
N ILE A 34 15.98 1.53 -5.69
CA ILE A 34 15.97 2.66 -6.61
C ILE A 34 17.42 3.09 -6.87
N PRO A 35 17.89 3.08 -8.13
CA PRO A 35 19.22 3.56 -8.50
C PRO A 35 19.23 5.10 -8.59
N SER A 36 18.76 5.77 -7.53
CA SER A 36 18.70 7.21 -7.41
C SER A 36 19.20 7.61 -6.05
N ASP A 37 19.85 8.75 -5.99
CA ASP A 37 20.48 9.24 -4.79
C ASP A 37 20.44 10.77 -4.74
N THR A 38 20.71 11.31 -3.56
CA THR A 38 20.78 12.76 -3.34
C THR A 38 22.12 13.10 -2.67
N ASP A 39 22.47 14.38 -2.66
CA ASP A 39 23.66 14.85 -1.94
C ASP A 39 23.64 14.45 -0.44
N PHE A 40 22.44 14.16 0.10
CA PHE A 40 22.29 13.69 1.47
C PHE A 40 23.02 12.37 1.75
N ARG A 41 23.30 11.53 0.73
CA ARG A 41 24.07 10.29 0.92
C ARG A 41 25.41 10.52 1.59
N VAL A 42 26.13 11.57 1.20
CA VAL A 42 27.47 11.84 1.75
C VAL A 42 27.39 12.05 3.26
N PHE A 43 26.39 12.82 3.70
CA PHE A 43 26.11 13.08 5.11
C PHE A 43 25.61 11.84 5.84
N ARG A 44 24.72 11.07 5.22
CA ARG A 44 24.07 9.89 5.78
C ARG A 44 25.04 8.72 5.97
N ASP A 45 25.74 8.33 4.91
CA ASP A 45 26.50 7.07 4.84
C ASP A 45 27.93 7.22 5.33
N TYR A 46 28.55 8.39 5.11
CA TYR A 46 29.94 8.63 5.49
C TYR A 46 30.03 9.55 6.72
N GLY A 47 29.23 10.62 6.73
CA GLY A 47 29.16 11.55 7.85
C GLY A 47 28.41 11.02 9.08
N HIS A 48 27.54 10.02 8.91
CA HIS A 48 26.61 9.55 9.94
C HIS A 48 25.77 10.69 10.55
N ILE A 49 25.48 11.72 9.74
CA ILE A 49 24.73 12.90 10.14
C ILE A 49 23.25 12.65 9.87
N PRO A 50 22.39 12.79 10.89
CA PRO A 50 20.96 12.65 10.70
C PRO A 50 20.39 13.85 9.93
N GLY A 51 19.33 13.61 9.16
CA GLY A 51 18.72 14.64 8.34
C GLY A 51 17.38 14.23 7.75
N LEU A 52 16.63 15.23 7.30
CA LEU A 52 15.44 15.08 6.48
C LEU A 52 15.83 15.37 5.03
N ASP A 53 15.65 14.38 4.18
CA ASP A 53 15.82 14.50 2.74
C ASP A 53 14.44 14.71 2.12
N ILE A 54 14.25 15.84 1.44
CA ILE A 54 12.96 16.28 0.92
C ILE A 54 13.14 16.53 -0.58
N ALA A 55 12.41 15.77 -1.39
CA ALA A 55 12.48 15.85 -2.85
C ALA A 55 11.08 15.86 -3.46
N TYR A 56 10.91 16.59 -4.56
CA TYR A 56 9.71 16.50 -5.39
C TYR A 56 9.82 15.28 -6.31
N VAL A 57 8.74 14.51 -6.40
CA VAL A 57 8.69 13.28 -7.23
C VAL A 57 7.68 13.36 -8.36
N ARG A 58 6.71 14.27 -8.28
CA ARG A 58 5.64 14.40 -9.28
C ARG A 58 6.19 14.97 -10.60
N ASN A 59 5.65 14.50 -11.72
CA ASN A 59 6.07 14.86 -13.07
C ASN A 59 7.54 14.49 -13.36
N GLY A 60 8.11 13.49 -12.68
CA GLY A 60 9.52 13.12 -12.86
C GLY A 60 9.91 12.72 -14.30
N TRP A 61 8.95 12.47 -15.19
CA TRP A 61 9.22 12.12 -16.58
C TRP A 61 9.85 13.26 -17.40
N VAL A 62 9.77 14.53 -16.93
CA VAL A 62 10.52 15.66 -17.54
C VAL A 62 11.94 15.81 -17.00
N TYR A 63 12.29 15.13 -15.91
CA TYR A 63 13.57 15.29 -15.22
C TYR A 63 14.75 14.98 -16.15
N HIS A 64 15.80 15.80 -16.12
CA HIS A 64 16.98 15.71 -17.01
C HIS A 64 16.64 15.81 -18.52
N THR A 65 15.56 16.51 -18.88
CA THR A 65 15.21 16.78 -20.28
C THR A 65 15.06 18.28 -20.54
N GLU A 66 15.05 18.69 -21.80
CA GLU A 66 14.74 20.06 -22.20
C GLU A 66 13.31 20.50 -21.82
N PHE A 67 12.44 19.54 -21.47
CA PHE A 67 11.07 19.82 -21.06
C PHE A 67 10.94 20.19 -19.59
N ASP A 68 11.99 20.06 -18.77
CA ASP A 68 12.00 20.48 -17.38
C ASP A 68 11.90 22.01 -17.28
N THR A 69 10.67 22.49 -17.32
CA THR A 69 10.32 23.89 -17.53
C THR A 69 9.26 24.32 -16.51
N PRO A 70 9.16 25.62 -16.18
CA PRO A 70 8.25 26.11 -15.14
C PRO A 70 6.79 25.69 -15.31
N LYS A 71 6.33 25.40 -16.54
CA LYS A 71 4.95 24.96 -16.83
C LYS A 71 4.58 23.63 -16.16
N TYR A 72 5.54 22.78 -15.80
CA TYR A 72 5.29 21.51 -15.11
C TYR A 72 5.43 21.60 -13.58
N ILE A 73 5.77 22.78 -13.05
CA ILE A 73 5.76 23.03 -11.60
C ILE A 73 4.32 23.17 -11.15
N THR A 74 3.88 22.29 -10.26
CA THR A 74 2.51 22.35 -9.73
C THR A 74 2.33 23.64 -8.92
N PRO A 75 1.31 24.48 -9.22
CA PRO A 75 1.06 25.71 -8.47
C PRO A 75 0.95 25.43 -6.96
N GLY A 76 1.66 26.25 -6.16
CA GLY A 76 1.66 26.15 -4.70
C GLY A 76 2.59 25.09 -4.10
N CYS A 77 3.23 24.21 -4.88
CA CYS A 77 4.10 23.18 -4.31
C CYS A 77 5.35 23.75 -3.61
N ILE A 78 5.89 24.86 -4.13
CA ILE A 78 7.03 25.57 -3.54
C ILE A 78 6.63 26.22 -2.22
N GLN A 79 5.46 26.89 -2.19
CA GLN A 79 4.93 27.52 -0.99
C GLN A 79 4.72 26.50 0.13
N ARG A 80 4.06 25.37 -0.17
CA ARG A 80 3.81 24.30 0.80
C ARG A 80 5.10 23.69 1.35
N ALA A 81 6.11 23.49 0.51
CA ALA A 81 7.40 23.01 0.97
C ALA A 81 8.11 24.04 1.87
N GLY A 82 8.08 25.32 1.50
CA GLY A 82 8.62 26.40 2.32
C GLY A 82 7.94 26.51 3.68
N GLU A 83 6.61 26.40 3.73
CA GLU A 83 5.82 26.39 4.96
C GLU A 83 6.15 25.20 5.85
N ASN A 84 6.29 24.00 5.26
CA ASN A 84 6.76 22.80 5.95
C ASN A 84 8.14 23.02 6.57
N VAL A 85 9.13 23.42 5.76
CA VAL A 85 10.49 23.63 6.23
C VAL A 85 10.53 24.70 7.33
N LEU A 86 9.83 25.82 7.15
CA LEU A 86 9.79 26.90 8.13
C LEU A 86 9.16 26.46 9.47
N ALA A 87 8.03 25.74 9.42
CA ALA A 87 7.37 25.26 10.62
C ALA A 87 8.25 24.26 11.39
N VAL A 88 8.89 23.34 10.66
CA VAL A 88 9.80 22.35 11.25
C VAL A 88 11.04 23.03 11.86
N ILE A 89 11.68 23.98 11.17
CA ILE A 89 12.81 24.72 11.74
C ILE A 89 12.40 25.48 13.01
N LYS A 90 11.24 26.15 13.00
CA LYS A 90 10.73 26.85 14.20
C LYS A 90 10.49 25.89 15.37
N ALA A 91 9.98 24.69 15.10
CA ALA A 91 9.79 23.66 16.11
C ALA A 91 11.13 23.15 16.64
N LEU A 92 12.09 22.89 15.75
CA LEU A 92 13.43 22.40 16.10
C LEU A 92 14.20 23.38 16.98
N VAL A 93 14.22 24.67 16.63
CA VAL A 93 14.90 25.72 17.40
C VAL A 93 14.31 25.90 18.80
N LYS A 94 13.02 25.57 18.99
CA LYS A 94 12.35 25.60 20.30
C LYS A 94 12.46 24.28 21.07
N SER A 95 12.98 23.23 20.45
CA SER A 95 13.07 21.90 21.04
C SER A 95 14.38 21.73 21.82
N THR A 96 14.36 20.88 22.85
CA THR A 96 15.57 20.49 23.58
C THR A 96 16.50 19.57 22.76
N TYR A 97 16.07 19.17 21.55
CA TYR A 97 16.83 18.25 20.71
C TYR A 97 18.17 18.84 20.28
N LEU A 98 18.23 20.15 20.06
CA LEU A 98 19.46 20.83 19.65
C LEU A 98 20.42 21.07 20.83
N ASP A 99 19.89 21.18 22.05
CA ASP A 99 20.70 21.36 23.25
C ASP A 99 21.40 20.06 23.67
N ARG A 100 20.72 18.91 23.49
CA ARG A 100 21.22 17.59 23.90
C ARG A 100 20.92 16.49 22.85
N PRO A 101 21.48 16.58 21.64
CA PRO A 101 21.14 15.67 20.54
C PRO A 101 21.48 14.20 20.85
N ASN A 102 22.49 13.95 21.69
CA ASN A 102 22.89 12.60 22.08
C ASN A 102 21.86 11.89 22.99
N ASP A 103 21.09 12.65 23.78
CA ASP A 103 20.07 12.11 24.68
C ASP A 103 18.86 11.54 23.90
N PHE A 104 18.71 11.97 22.65
CA PHE A 104 17.60 11.61 21.77
C PHE A 104 18.01 10.70 20.62
N ARG A 105 19.18 10.06 20.68
CA ARG A 105 19.55 8.96 19.77
C ARG A 105 18.58 7.80 19.94
N GLN A 106 17.44 7.91 19.29
CA GLN A 106 16.39 6.90 19.31
C GLN A 106 16.54 6.00 18.10
N ALA A 107 16.69 4.70 18.37
CA ALA A 107 16.58 3.65 17.36
C ALA A 107 15.13 3.42 16.89
N ASN A 108 14.15 4.10 17.49
CA ASN A 108 12.73 3.92 17.17
C ASN A 108 12.46 4.28 15.70
N ARG A 109 12.08 3.26 14.93
CA ARG A 109 11.49 3.45 13.61
C ARG A 109 10.06 3.92 13.78
N TRP A 110 9.60 4.78 12.87
CA TRP A 110 8.22 5.25 12.85
C TRP A 110 7.51 4.68 11.63
N VAL A 111 6.27 4.26 11.85
CA VAL A 111 5.32 4.08 10.75
C VAL A 111 4.70 5.46 10.50
N PHE A 112 4.69 5.88 9.24
CA PHE A 112 4.06 7.13 8.85
C PHE A 112 3.56 7.06 7.41
N TYR A 113 2.40 7.64 7.15
CA TYR A 113 1.85 7.81 5.82
C TYR A 113 0.77 8.88 5.87
N ASP A 114 0.58 9.59 4.77
CA ASP A 114 -0.60 10.43 4.60
C ASP A 114 -1.79 9.64 4.04
N VAL A 115 -2.99 9.99 4.50
CA VAL A 115 -4.25 9.37 4.07
C VAL A 115 -4.85 10.25 2.99
N ALA A 116 -4.68 9.83 1.73
CA ALA A 116 -5.17 10.52 0.55
C ALA A 116 -4.74 12.01 0.45
N GLY A 117 -3.58 12.37 1.01
CA GLY A 117 -3.10 13.75 1.08
C GLY A 117 -3.88 14.68 2.01
N ILE A 118 -4.78 14.15 2.85
CA ILE A 118 -5.67 14.95 3.72
C ILE A 118 -5.00 15.17 5.09
N PHE A 119 -4.55 14.10 5.73
CA PHE A 119 -3.90 14.14 7.04
C PHE A 119 -2.86 13.03 7.15
N THR A 120 -1.93 13.16 8.10
CA THR A 120 -0.88 12.17 8.35
C THR A 120 -1.20 11.33 9.57
N VAL A 121 -1.00 10.01 9.42
CA VAL A 121 -0.99 9.06 10.53
C VAL A 121 0.46 8.68 10.78
N PHE A 122 0.87 8.73 12.05
CA PHE A 122 2.17 8.21 12.45
C PHE A 122 2.16 7.65 13.87
N TYR A 123 2.94 6.61 14.09
CA TYR A 123 3.10 5.93 15.39
C TYR A 123 4.42 5.15 15.41
N SER A 124 4.85 4.67 16.58
CA SER A 124 6.11 3.94 16.69
C SER A 124 6.00 2.55 16.03
N ALA A 125 7.09 2.05 15.46
CA ALA A 125 7.12 0.73 14.85
C ALA A 125 6.70 -0.38 15.82
N THR A 126 7.02 -0.24 17.12
CA THR A 126 6.56 -1.17 18.17
C THR A 126 5.04 -1.22 18.28
N VAL A 127 4.36 -0.07 18.25
CA VAL A 127 2.89 -0.03 18.23
C VAL A 127 2.37 -0.72 16.97
N GLY A 128 3.00 -0.46 15.81
CA GLY A 128 2.67 -1.16 14.56
C GLY A 128 2.80 -2.67 14.65
N GLN A 129 3.90 -3.17 15.20
CA GLN A 129 4.11 -4.61 15.40
C GLN A 129 3.03 -5.22 16.28
N VAL A 130 2.69 -4.57 17.40
CA VAL A 130 1.62 -5.03 18.30
C VAL A 130 0.27 -5.07 17.56
N LEU A 131 -0.07 -4.01 16.82
CA LEU A 131 -1.32 -3.96 16.04
C LEU A 131 -1.37 -5.05 14.96
N ASN A 132 -0.27 -5.27 14.25
CA ASN A 132 -0.16 -6.25 13.18
C ASN A 132 -0.36 -7.67 13.71
N TYR A 133 0.36 -8.04 14.78
CA TYR A 133 0.24 -9.37 15.40
C TYR A 133 -1.11 -9.56 16.10
N ALA A 134 -1.66 -8.53 16.75
CA ALA A 134 -3.00 -8.59 17.34
C ALA A 134 -4.07 -8.83 16.27
N THR A 135 -3.97 -8.13 15.12
CA THR A 135 -4.89 -8.30 13.99
C THR A 135 -4.82 -9.73 13.45
N ALA A 136 -3.62 -10.25 13.19
CA ALA A 136 -3.44 -11.62 12.71
C ALA A 136 -3.98 -12.67 13.72
N LEU A 137 -3.76 -12.45 15.01
CA LEU A 137 -4.28 -13.32 16.07
C LEU A 137 -5.82 -13.30 16.13
N ILE A 138 -6.45 -12.12 16.03
CA ILE A 138 -7.91 -11.99 16.01
C ILE A 138 -8.50 -12.74 14.81
N VAL A 139 -7.90 -12.62 13.63
CA VAL A 139 -8.32 -13.37 12.43
C VAL A 139 -8.24 -14.87 12.67
N LEU A 140 -7.13 -15.37 13.21
CA LEU A 140 -6.97 -16.79 13.54
C LEU A 140 -8.03 -17.28 14.54
N ILE A 141 -8.37 -16.47 15.56
CA ILE A 141 -9.41 -16.80 16.53
C ILE A 141 -10.78 -16.86 15.85
N ILE A 142 -11.14 -15.89 15.02
CA ILE A 142 -12.43 -15.84 14.32
C ILE A 142 -12.60 -17.07 13.42
N ILE A 143 -11.60 -17.37 12.58
CA ILE A 143 -11.60 -18.53 11.68
C ILE A 143 -11.69 -19.83 12.49
N SER A 144 -10.91 -19.97 13.57
CA SER A 144 -10.95 -21.14 14.44
C SER A 144 -12.33 -21.34 15.08
N LEU A 145 -12.99 -20.26 15.50
CA LEU A 145 -14.34 -20.32 16.05
C LEU A 145 -15.38 -20.69 14.99
N ARG A 146 -15.22 -20.22 13.74
CA ARG A 146 -16.12 -20.54 12.63
C ARG A 146 -16.02 -22.02 12.22
N ILE A 147 -14.80 -22.55 12.16
CA ILE A 147 -14.56 -23.99 11.92
C ILE A 147 -15.13 -24.83 13.07
N ARG A 148 -14.92 -24.43 14.33
CA ARG A 148 -15.50 -25.14 15.50
C ARG A 148 -17.02 -25.12 15.54
N LYS A 149 -17.66 -24.08 14.99
CA LYS A 149 -19.11 -23.97 14.85
C LYS A 149 -19.65 -24.66 13.59
N GLU A 150 -18.79 -25.35 12.86
CA GLU A 150 -19.14 -26.12 11.65
C GLU A 150 -19.77 -25.27 10.54
N PHE A 151 -19.46 -23.98 10.46
CA PHE A 151 -19.86 -23.15 9.31
C PHE A 151 -19.19 -23.63 8.01
N TYR A 152 -17.95 -24.08 8.12
CA TYR A 152 -17.16 -24.73 7.07
C TYR A 152 -16.02 -25.51 7.72
N ASN A 153 -15.31 -26.34 6.96
CA ASN A 153 -14.17 -27.11 7.48
C ASN A 153 -12.83 -26.59 6.93
N LEU A 154 -11.72 -27.10 7.50
CA LEU A 154 -10.37 -26.68 7.10
C LEU A 154 -10.06 -26.97 5.62
N MET A 155 -10.62 -28.05 5.06
CA MET A 155 -10.44 -28.39 3.64
C MET A 155 -11.12 -27.37 2.73
N ASP A 156 -12.27 -26.82 3.11
CA ASP A 156 -12.94 -25.76 2.35
C ASP A 156 -12.06 -24.50 2.27
N LEU A 157 -11.40 -24.14 3.38
CA LEU A 157 -10.46 -23.02 3.45
C LEU A 157 -9.23 -23.25 2.56
N PHE A 158 -8.64 -24.45 2.60
CA PHE A 158 -7.52 -24.80 1.72
C PHE A 158 -7.89 -24.72 0.24
N LYS A 159 -9.08 -25.20 -0.12
CA LYS A 159 -9.57 -25.12 -1.50
C LYS A 159 -9.79 -23.67 -1.93
N ALA A 160 -10.31 -22.80 -1.06
CA ALA A 160 -10.47 -21.38 -1.37
C ALA A 160 -9.12 -20.66 -1.54
N ILE A 161 -8.13 -20.96 -0.69
CA ILE A 161 -6.74 -20.49 -0.87
C ILE A 161 -6.18 -20.94 -2.21
N PHE A 162 -6.41 -22.19 -2.59
CA PHE A 162 -5.97 -22.72 -3.87
C PHE A 162 -6.64 -21.99 -5.06
N ASP A 163 -7.93 -21.66 -4.96
CA ASP A 163 -8.62 -20.86 -5.97
C ASP A 163 -8.00 -19.46 -6.13
N HIS A 164 -7.58 -18.81 -5.03
CA HIS A 164 -6.85 -17.54 -5.09
C HIS A 164 -5.51 -17.68 -5.81
N ILE A 165 -4.77 -18.78 -5.57
CA ILE A 165 -3.51 -19.05 -6.27
C ILE A 165 -3.75 -19.20 -7.77
N ILE A 166 -4.80 -19.93 -8.18
CA ILE A 166 -5.18 -20.04 -9.59
C ILE A 166 -5.49 -18.65 -10.17
N ALA A 167 -6.27 -17.83 -9.47
CA ALA A 167 -6.59 -16.47 -9.92
C ALA A 167 -5.33 -15.60 -10.10
N ILE A 168 -4.39 -15.62 -9.15
CA ILE A 168 -3.10 -14.91 -9.27
C ILE A 168 -2.32 -15.39 -10.49
N VAL A 169 -2.25 -16.70 -10.73
CA VAL A 169 -1.54 -17.26 -11.89
C VAL A 169 -2.18 -16.82 -13.20
N ILE A 170 -3.50 -16.89 -13.31
CA ILE A 170 -4.22 -16.42 -14.52
C ILE A 170 -4.01 -14.93 -14.73
N MET A 171 -4.11 -14.11 -13.67
CA MET A 171 -3.82 -12.68 -13.74
C MET A 171 -2.39 -12.45 -14.24
N PHE A 172 -1.38 -13.13 -13.69
CA PHE A 172 0.00 -13.01 -14.14
C PHE A 172 0.17 -13.37 -15.62
N VAL A 173 -0.45 -14.46 -16.10
CA VAL A 173 -0.43 -14.84 -17.52
C VAL A 173 -1.06 -13.76 -18.40
N ILE A 174 -2.22 -13.21 -18.01
CA ILE A 174 -2.85 -12.10 -18.74
C ILE A 174 -1.94 -10.87 -18.76
N GLY A 175 -1.31 -10.52 -17.64
CA GLY A 175 -0.35 -9.42 -17.57
C GLY A 175 0.85 -9.63 -18.50
N ALA A 176 1.42 -10.84 -18.53
CA ALA A 176 2.51 -11.18 -19.43
C ALA A 176 2.09 -11.12 -20.92
N LEU A 177 0.85 -11.51 -21.25
CA LEU A 177 0.29 -11.35 -22.60
C LEU A 177 0.13 -9.88 -22.99
N VAL A 178 -0.33 -9.03 -22.06
CA VAL A 178 -0.39 -7.58 -22.28
C VAL A 178 1.00 -7.01 -22.58
N VAL A 179 2.01 -7.37 -21.78
CA VAL A 179 3.42 -6.98 -22.02
C VAL A 179 3.87 -7.42 -23.42
N LEU A 180 3.58 -8.67 -23.81
CA LEU A 180 3.94 -9.18 -25.13
C LEU A 180 3.28 -8.37 -26.25
N VAL A 181 1.99 -8.03 -26.12
CA VAL A 181 1.27 -7.20 -27.09
C VAL A 181 1.89 -5.81 -27.20
N ILE A 182 2.20 -5.16 -26.07
CA ILE A 182 2.83 -3.83 -26.04
C ILE A 182 4.19 -3.85 -26.74
N ILE A 183 5.02 -4.87 -26.47
CA ILE A 183 6.31 -5.03 -27.14
C ILE A 183 6.13 -5.26 -28.65
N LYS A 184 5.17 -6.10 -29.06
CA LYS A 184 4.94 -6.41 -30.48
C LYS A 184 4.39 -5.23 -31.28
N LEU A 185 3.69 -4.31 -30.62
CA LEU A 185 3.14 -3.10 -31.22
C LEU A 185 4.08 -1.89 -31.11
N ASP A 186 5.30 -2.08 -30.60
CA ASP A 186 6.28 -0.99 -30.40
C ASP A 186 5.74 0.16 -29.54
N MET A 187 4.91 -0.16 -28.54
CA MET A 187 4.28 0.79 -27.62
C MET A 187 4.99 0.83 -26.25
N VAL A 188 6.24 0.38 -26.19
CA VAL A 188 7.02 0.34 -24.94
C VAL A 188 7.09 1.76 -24.36
N MET A 189 6.77 1.88 -23.07
CA MET A 189 6.71 3.12 -22.30
C MET A 189 5.68 4.14 -22.82
N CYS A 190 4.61 3.72 -23.51
CA CYS A 190 3.53 4.62 -23.92
C CYS A 190 2.84 5.36 -22.77
N TRP A 191 2.99 4.85 -21.55
CA TRP A 191 2.51 5.43 -20.28
C TRP A 191 3.50 6.41 -19.62
N TYR A 192 4.67 6.68 -20.20
CA TYR A 192 5.75 7.40 -19.50
C TYR A 192 5.40 8.84 -19.11
N SER A 193 4.76 9.60 -20.00
CA SER A 193 4.31 10.97 -19.72
C SER A 193 2.91 11.05 -19.11
N LEU A 194 2.18 9.92 -19.10
CA LEU A 194 0.83 9.78 -18.54
C LEU A 194 0.71 8.45 -17.79
N PRO A 195 1.29 8.34 -16.56
CA PRO A 195 1.30 7.12 -15.75
C PRO A 195 -0.07 6.49 -15.55
N GLU A 196 -1.14 7.29 -15.61
CA GLU A 196 -2.53 6.86 -15.51
C GLU A 196 -2.92 5.82 -16.57
N LEU A 197 -2.21 5.76 -17.70
CA LEU A 197 -2.40 4.72 -18.72
C LEU A 197 -2.06 3.30 -18.23
N ALA A 198 -1.31 3.16 -17.13
CA ALA A 198 -1.11 1.87 -16.49
C ALA A 198 -2.45 1.23 -16.05
N PHE A 199 -3.45 2.04 -15.68
CA PHE A 199 -4.75 1.53 -15.29
C PHE A 199 -5.48 0.79 -16.44
N PRO A 200 -5.83 1.44 -17.56
CA PRO A 200 -6.55 0.76 -18.64
C PRO A 200 -5.71 -0.31 -19.35
N LEU A 201 -4.38 -0.15 -19.43
CA LEU A 201 -3.51 -1.10 -20.15
C LEU A 201 -3.24 -2.36 -19.33
N TYR A 202 -2.95 -2.21 -18.04
CA TYR A 202 -2.50 -3.32 -17.20
C TYR A 202 -3.50 -3.68 -16.10
N ILE A 203 -3.84 -2.73 -15.23
CA ILE A 203 -4.67 -3.03 -14.03
C ILE A 203 -6.05 -3.54 -14.43
N PHE A 204 -6.72 -2.90 -15.39
CA PHE A 204 -8.08 -3.22 -15.77
C PHE A 204 -8.24 -4.63 -16.38
N PRO A 205 -7.40 -5.06 -17.36
CA PRO A 205 -7.39 -6.46 -17.81
C PRO A 205 -7.13 -7.48 -16.70
N LEU A 206 -6.24 -7.15 -15.76
CA LEU A 206 -5.94 -8.01 -14.61
C LEU A 206 -7.14 -8.13 -13.67
N LEU A 207 -7.86 -7.04 -13.40
CA LEU A 207 -9.09 -7.06 -12.63
C LEU A 207 -10.16 -7.94 -13.29
N ILE A 208 -10.35 -7.82 -14.62
CA ILE A 208 -11.27 -8.69 -15.37
C ILE A 208 -10.85 -10.15 -15.22
N ALA A 209 -9.57 -10.46 -15.41
CA ALA A 209 -9.05 -11.81 -15.30
C ALA A 209 -9.26 -12.40 -13.90
N GLY A 210 -8.99 -11.63 -12.84
CA GLY A 210 -9.20 -12.05 -11.46
C GLY A 210 -10.67 -12.28 -11.15
N CYS A 211 -11.54 -11.33 -11.49
CA CYS A 211 -12.99 -11.41 -11.27
C CYS A 211 -13.63 -12.57 -12.03
N ALA A 212 -13.30 -12.74 -13.32
CA ALA A 212 -13.81 -13.84 -14.14
C ALA A 212 -13.36 -15.19 -13.58
N THR A 213 -12.07 -15.31 -13.22
CA THR A 213 -11.53 -16.55 -12.65
C THR A 213 -12.22 -16.92 -11.34
N HIS A 214 -12.37 -15.95 -10.43
CA HIS A 214 -13.09 -16.18 -9.17
C HIS A 214 -14.55 -16.55 -9.38
N SER A 215 -15.23 -15.91 -10.34
CA SER A 215 -16.63 -16.23 -10.67
C SER A 215 -16.78 -17.65 -11.21
N ILE A 216 -15.91 -18.05 -12.14
CA ILE A 216 -15.90 -19.41 -12.72
C ILE A 216 -15.59 -20.45 -11.64
N LEU A 217 -14.55 -20.23 -10.82
CA LEU A 217 -14.19 -21.16 -9.75
C LEU A 217 -15.27 -21.25 -8.68
N ALA A 218 -15.98 -20.15 -8.42
CA ALA A 218 -17.12 -20.14 -7.51
C ALA A 218 -18.28 -21.03 -8.01
N GLU A 219 -18.53 -21.10 -9.32
CA GLU A 219 -19.53 -21.99 -9.89
C GLU A 219 -19.09 -23.46 -9.91
N LEU A 220 -17.82 -23.72 -10.18
CA LEU A 220 -17.24 -25.06 -10.26
C LEU A 220 -17.04 -25.70 -8.89
N HIS A 221 -16.57 -24.93 -7.91
CA HIS A 221 -16.19 -25.41 -6.58
C HIS A 221 -17.22 -24.97 -5.53
N LYS A 222 -18.43 -25.53 -5.60
CA LYS A 222 -19.50 -25.25 -4.62
C LYS A 222 -19.10 -25.68 -3.22
N ARG A 223 -19.27 -24.79 -2.24
CA ARG A 223 -18.91 -25.01 -0.82
C ARG A 223 -20.03 -24.56 0.12
N PRO A 224 -20.15 -25.15 1.31
CA PRO A 224 -20.99 -24.60 2.38
C PRO A 224 -20.50 -23.19 2.74
N ASN A 225 -21.43 -22.24 2.91
CA ASN A 225 -21.12 -20.85 3.27
C ASN A 225 -19.99 -20.24 2.43
N GLN A 226 -20.03 -20.48 1.11
CA GLN A 226 -18.94 -20.16 0.18
C GLN A 226 -18.39 -18.73 0.28
N GLU A 227 -19.27 -17.73 0.40
CA GLU A 227 -18.89 -16.33 0.61
C GLU A 227 -18.03 -16.18 1.89
N MET A 228 -18.45 -16.82 2.99
CA MET A 228 -17.74 -16.74 4.26
C MET A 228 -16.37 -17.41 4.18
N VAL A 229 -16.28 -18.56 3.50
CA VAL A 229 -15.02 -19.29 3.28
C VAL A 229 -14.06 -18.44 2.45
N HIS A 230 -14.55 -17.81 1.38
CA HIS A 230 -13.74 -16.94 0.52
C HIS A 230 -13.25 -15.69 1.25
N PHE A 231 -14.14 -15.03 1.99
CA PHE A 231 -13.78 -13.90 2.84
C PHE A 231 -12.70 -14.29 3.87
N ASP A 232 -12.87 -15.43 4.55
CA ASP A 232 -11.90 -15.90 5.55
C ASP A 232 -10.57 -16.35 4.93
N SER A 233 -10.57 -16.94 3.73
CA SER A 233 -9.32 -17.29 3.04
C SER A 233 -8.53 -16.05 2.67
N VAL A 234 -9.20 -14.98 2.20
CA VAL A 234 -8.55 -13.69 1.96
C VAL A 234 -7.99 -13.12 3.26
N LEU A 235 -8.81 -13.05 4.31
CA LEU A 235 -8.42 -12.48 5.60
C LEU A 235 -7.21 -13.21 6.19
N LEU A 236 -7.19 -14.53 6.06
CA LEU A 236 -6.07 -15.37 6.49
C LEU A 236 -4.81 -15.14 5.67
N LEU A 237 -4.91 -15.13 4.33
CA LEU A 237 -3.76 -14.88 3.44
C LEU A 237 -3.10 -13.54 3.74
N LEU A 238 -3.92 -12.49 3.86
CA LEU A 238 -3.43 -11.16 4.18
C LEU A 238 -2.87 -11.07 5.60
N SER A 239 -3.44 -11.80 6.57
CA SER A 239 -2.91 -11.86 7.94
C SER A 239 -1.58 -12.60 8.02
N ILE A 240 -1.40 -13.67 7.24
CA ILE A 240 -0.12 -14.37 7.10
C ILE A 240 0.92 -13.45 6.50
N LEU A 241 0.60 -12.76 5.39
CA LEU A 241 1.50 -11.80 4.76
C LEU A 241 1.87 -10.66 5.72
N LEU A 242 0.90 -10.11 6.44
CA LEU A 242 1.09 -9.09 7.47
C LEU A 242 2.03 -9.58 8.57
N ALA A 243 1.81 -10.78 9.11
CA ALA A 243 2.65 -11.34 10.17
C ALA A 243 4.08 -11.63 9.70
N LEU A 244 4.24 -12.17 8.48
CA LEU A 244 5.55 -12.45 7.88
C LEU A 244 6.32 -11.16 7.58
N ALA A 245 5.68 -10.15 6.99
CA ALA A 245 6.30 -8.87 6.70
C ALA A 245 6.70 -8.14 8.00
N THR A 246 5.85 -8.21 9.03
CA THR A 246 6.14 -7.67 10.37
C THR A 246 7.33 -8.38 11.01
N PHE A 247 7.39 -9.71 10.90
CA PHE A 247 8.51 -10.52 11.40
C PHE A 247 9.82 -10.21 10.67
N ALA A 248 9.76 -9.97 9.36
CA ALA A 248 10.89 -9.52 8.56
C ALA A 248 11.35 -8.07 8.88
N GLY A 249 10.65 -7.36 9.77
CA GLY A 249 10.99 -6.00 10.16
C GLY A 249 10.63 -4.94 9.12
N ILE A 250 9.72 -5.27 8.18
CA ILE A 250 9.21 -4.34 7.16
C ILE A 250 8.15 -3.44 7.81
N THR A 251 8.47 -2.17 7.98
CA THR A 251 7.62 -1.17 8.63
C THR A 251 6.40 -0.86 7.76
N ALA A 252 6.55 -0.91 6.44
CA ALA A 252 5.49 -0.78 5.45
C ALA A 252 4.47 -1.92 5.49
N ALA A 253 4.70 -3.00 6.24
CA ALA A 253 3.67 -4.01 6.53
C ALA A 253 2.40 -3.38 7.14
N SER A 254 2.55 -2.23 7.78
CA SER A 254 1.43 -1.43 8.29
C SER A 254 0.43 -0.98 7.22
N PHE A 255 0.80 -0.93 5.94
CA PHE A 255 -0.17 -0.72 4.87
C PHE A 255 -1.19 -1.87 4.78
N LEU A 256 -0.80 -3.09 5.18
CA LEU A 256 -1.70 -4.25 5.25
C LEU A 256 -2.59 -4.25 6.51
N LEU A 257 -2.51 -3.23 7.37
CA LEU A 257 -3.46 -3.04 8.49
C LEU A 257 -4.88 -2.78 8.01
N TYR A 258 -5.13 -2.65 6.70
CA TYR A 258 -6.49 -2.59 6.20
C TYR A 258 -7.32 -3.84 6.55
N ASN A 259 -6.69 -4.99 6.85
CA ASN A 259 -7.36 -6.15 7.44
C ASN A 259 -8.18 -5.80 8.68
N PHE A 260 -7.73 -4.80 9.44
CA PHE A 260 -8.46 -4.28 10.59
C PHE A 260 -9.81 -3.68 10.19
N PHE A 261 -9.90 -3.02 9.03
CA PHE A 261 -11.18 -2.49 8.53
C PHE A 261 -12.14 -3.61 8.13
N LEU A 262 -11.61 -4.67 7.50
CA LEU A 262 -12.41 -5.85 7.13
C LEU A 262 -12.98 -6.57 8.36
N LEU A 263 -12.26 -6.56 9.49
CA LEU A 263 -12.73 -7.13 10.76
C LEU A 263 -13.98 -6.43 11.33
N PHE A 264 -14.31 -5.20 10.91
CA PHE A 264 -15.54 -4.51 11.36
C PHE A 264 -16.81 -5.02 10.69
N ARG A 265 -16.72 -5.82 9.62
CA ARG A 265 -17.86 -6.34 8.87
C ARG A 265 -18.87 -7.08 9.77
N ASP A 266 -18.44 -8.13 10.49
CA ASP A 266 -19.37 -8.89 11.34
C ASP A 266 -19.88 -8.10 12.55
N PRO A 267 -19.04 -7.33 13.28
CA PRO A 267 -19.53 -6.46 14.36
C PRO A 267 -20.60 -5.46 13.89
N LEU A 268 -20.45 -4.87 12.70
CA LEU A 268 -21.44 -3.96 12.12
C LEU A 268 -22.74 -4.70 11.79
N LEU A 269 -22.67 -5.87 11.16
CA LEU A 269 -23.85 -6.69 10.90
C LEU A 269 -24.58 -7.10 12.19
N TRP A 270 -23.82 -7.47 13.23
CA TRP A 270 -24.38 -7.80 14.54
C TRP A 270 -25.05 -6.59 15.20
N LEU A 271 -24.40 -5.42 15.15
CA LEU A 271 -24.92 -4.18 15.72
C LEU A 271 -26.23 -3.75 15.05
N LEU A 272 -26.28 -3.76 13.71
CA LEU A 272 -27.48 -3.40 12.95
C LEU A 272 -28.65 -4.34 13.21
N ARG A 273 -28.38 -5.64 13.41
CA ARG A 273 -29.40 -6.61 13.85
C ARG A 273 -29.88 -6.32 15.27
N LYS A 274 -28.96 -6.02 16.20
CA LYS A 274 -29.29 -5.69 17.59
C LYS A 274 -30.14 -4.42 17.69
N MET A 275 -29.85 -3.42 16.87
CA MET A 275 -30.62 -2.17 16.75
C MET A 275 -31.92 -2.31 15.95
N ARG A 276 -32.24 -3.52 15.45
CA ARG A 276 -33.44 -3.83 14.65
C ARG A 276 -33.57 -3.07 13.32
N PHE A 277 -32.47 -2.51 12.80
CA PHE A 277 -32.45 -1.99 11.43
C PHE A 277 -32.52 -3.12 10.39
N ILE A 278 -31.99 -4.30 10.73
CA ILE A 278 -31.97 -5.48 9.85
C ILE A 278 -32.62 -6.65 10.59
N THR A 279 -33.62 -7.26 9.97
CA THR A 279 -34.29 -8.47 10.49
C THR A 279 -33.61 -9.76 10.03
N ARG A 280 -33.07 -9.79 8.81
CA ARG A 280 -32.34 -10.92 8.21
C ARG A 280 -31.12 -10.42 7.43
N ILE A 281 -30.01 -11.17 7.50
CA ILE A 281 -28.83 -10.89 6.68
C ILE A 281 -29.13 -11.38 5.26
N THR A 282 -29.36 -10.44 4.35
CA THR A 282 -29.51 -10.70 2.91
C THR A 282 -28.18 -10.46 2.20
N PRO A 283 -27.97 -11.00 0.98
CA PRO A 283 -26.78 -10.71 0.19
C PRO A 283 -26.56 -9.21 -0.06
N GLN A 284 -27.64 -8.43 -0.17
CA GLN A 284 -27.57 -6.97 -0.33
C GLN A 284 -26.97 -6.27 0.89
N TRP A 285 -27.40 -6.65 2.10
CA TRP A 285 -26.84 -6.11 3.34
C TRP A 285 -25.39 -6.52 3.54
N LEU A 286 -25.07 -7.76 3.18
CA LEU A 286 -23.72 -8.28 3.25
C LEU A 286 -22.78 -7.52 2.30
N LEU A 287 -23.18 -7.32 1.05
CA LEU A 287 -22.45 -6.51 0.08
C LEU A 287 -22.32 -5.06 0.54
N PHE A 288 -23.41 -4.45 1.04
CA PHE A 288 -23.38 -3.06 1.50
C PHE A 288 -22.39 -2.85 2.65
N ILE A 289 -22.41 -3.71 3.68
CA ILE A 289 -21.50 -3.60 4.82
C ILE A 289 -20.06 -3.94 4.43
N GLN A 290 -19.86 -4.91 3.53
CA GLN A 290 -18.55 -5.20 2.97
C GLN A 290 -17.98 -3.96 2.26
N LEU A 291 -18.75 -3.35 1.35
CA LEU A 291 -18.34 -2.13 0.64
C LEU A 291 -18.09 -0.97 1.61
N LEU A 292 -18.90 -0.81 2.65
CA LEU A 292 -18.66 0.20 3.67
C LEU A 292 -17.29 0.03 4.36
N CYS A 293 -16.89 -1.22 4.62
CA CYS A 293 -15.60 -1.54 5.23
C CYS A 293 -14.43 -1.43 4.23
N THR A 294 -14.66 -1.72 2.94
CA THR A 294 -13.60 -1.85 1.94
C THR A 294 -13.39 -0.60 1.10
N VAL A 295 -14.41 0.23 0.85
CA VAL A 295 -14.28 1.45 0.04
C VAL A 295 -13.22 2.42 0.58
N PRO A 296 -13.15 2.72 1.90
CA PRO A 296 -12.07 3.56 2.42
C PRO A 296 -10.67 2.99 2.15
N VAL A 297 -10.54 1.66 2.24
CA VAL A 297 -9.30 0.93 1.93
C VAL A 297 -8.97 1.04 0.45
N MET A 298 -9.95 0.81 -0.44
CA MET A 298 -9.78 0.92 -1.89
C MET A 298 -9.35 2.32 -2.32
N ILE A 299 -9.90 3.37 -1.68
CA ILE A 299 -9.48 4.75 -1.94
C ILE A 299 -8.02 4.95 -1.52
N PHE A 300 -7.64 4.44 -0.36
CA PHE A 300 -6.26 4.52 0.14
C PHE A 300 -5.28 3.71 -0.72
N ASP A 301 -5.67 2.53 -1.18
CA ASP A 301 -4.87 1.68 -2.08
C ASP A 301 -4.73 2.31 -3.46
N ALA A 302 -5.82 2.86 -4.03
CA ALA A 302 -5.77 3.59 -5.29
C ALA A 302 -4.83 4.80 -5.19
N TYR A 303 -4.91 5.54 -4.09
CA TYR A 303 -4.02 6.67 -3.81
C TYR A 303 -2.55 6.22 -3.70
N SER A 304 -2.28 5.16 -2.94
CA SER A 304 -0.94 4.62 -2.73
C SER A 304 -0.34 4.06 -4.02
N ALA A 305 -1.15 3.32 -4.80
CA ALA A 305 -0.76 2.82 -6.12
C ALA A 305 -0.41 3.98 -7.05
N LYS A 306 -1.25 5.03 -7.10
CA LYS A 306 -0.98 6.23 -7.89
C LYS A 306 0.35 6.88 -7.52
N LEU A 307 0.63 7.08 -6.22
CA LEU A 307 1.92 7.61 -5.77
C LEU A 307 3.10 6.72 -6.19
N LEU A 308 2.93 5.40 -6.11
CA LEU A 308 3.96 4.44 -6.51
C LEU A 308 4.22 4.51 -8.03
N PHE A 309 3.17 4.61 -8.86
CA PHE A 309 3.32 4.81 -10.31
C PHE A 309 3.95 6.17 -10.64
N ASP A 310 3.47 7.27 -10.04
CA ASP A 310 4.06 8.61 -10.19
C ASP A 310 5.56 8.61 -9.90
N PHE A 311 5.99 7.77 -8.95
CA PHE A 311 7.39 7.63 -8.55
C PHE A 311 8.21 6.67 -9.45
N VAL A 312 7.69 5.48 -9.76
CA VAL A 312 8.42 4.44 -10.48
C VAL A 312 8.47 4.69 -11.99
N VAL A 313 7.41 5.27 -12.58
CA VAL A 313 7.37 5.54 -14.02
C VAL A 313 8.55 6.41 -14.49
N PRO A 314 8.89 7.53 -13.83
CA PRO A 314 10.10 8.28 -14.16
C PRO A 314 11.43 7.55 -13.92
N LEU A 315 11.45 6.54 -13.06
CA LEU A 315 12.66 5.78 -12.79
C LEU A 315 12.98 4.81 -13.92
N THR A 316 11.97 4.22 -14.56
CA THR A 316 12.18 3.28 -15.66
C THR A 316 12.92 3.90 -16.84
N GLY A 317 12.67 5.18 -17.13
CA GLY A 317 13.42 5.94 -18.15
C GLY A 317 14.91 6.14 -17.84
N ARG A 318 15.32 5.90 -16.59
CA ARG A 318 16.70 6.08 -16.10
C ARG A 318 17.41 4.77 -15.76
N MET A 319 16.70 3.65 -15.74
CA MET A 319 17.26 2.32 -15.42
C MET A 319 18.10 1.71 -16.56
N GLY A 320 18.13 2.36 -17.73
CA GLY A 320 18.83 1.87 -18.91
C GLY A 320 18.19 0.62 -19.51
N ALA A 321 18.91 -0.05 -20.42
CA ALA A 321 18.38 -1.18 -21.19
C ALA A 321 18.41 -2.55 -20.47
N ALA A 322 18.86 -2.59 -19.21
CA ALA A 322 19.07 -3.84 -18.48
C ALA A 322 17.76 -4.56 -18.12
N VAL A 323 16.68 -3.82 -17.92
CA VAL A 323 15.37 -4.35 -17.54
C VAL A 323 14.32 -3.73 -18.43
N ASN A 324 13.49 -4.55 -19.08
CA ASN A 324 12.36 -4.04 -19.84
C ASN A 324 11.30 -3.48 -18.85
N PRO A 325 10.95 -2.19 -18.96
CA PRO A 325 10.12 -1.49 -17.97
C PRO A 325 8.68 -1.99 -17.94
N GLU A 326 8.20 -2.63 -19.00
CA GLU A 326 6.86 -3.20 -19.04
C GLU A 326 6.66 -4.29 -17.99
N PHE A 327 7.70 -5.10 -17.69
CA PHE A 327 7.59 -6.11 -16.63
C PHE A 327 7.45 -5.47 -15.24
N LEU A 328 8.13 -4.36 -14.99
CA LEU A 328 8.03 -3.65 -13.71
C LEU A 328 6.62 -3.06 -13.53
N ILE A 329 6.11 -2.37 -14.55
CA ILE A 329 4.76 -1.82 -14.54
C ILE A 329 3.69 -2.91 -14.44
N MET A 330 3.89 -4.05 -15.11
CA MET A 330 2.99 -5.20 -15.01
C MET A 330 2.96 -5.78 -13.59
N LEU A 331 4.12 -5.98 -12.94
CA LEU A 331 4.18 -6.50 -11.57
C LEU A 331 3.58 -5.54 -10.54
N MET A 332 3.80 -4.24 -10.71
CA MET A 332 3.14 -3.21 -9.90
C MET A 332 1.63 -3.20 -10.11
N SER A 333 1.19 -3.32 -11.36
CA SER A 333 -0.23 -3.38 -11.72
C SER A 333 -0.91 -4.63 -11.17
N LEU A 334 -0.21 -5.77 -11.18
CA LEU A 334 -0.66 -7.01 -10.54
C LEU A 334 -0.83 -6.83 -9.04
N SER A 335 0.15 -6.22 -8.38
CA SER A 335 0.08 -5.93 -6.94
C SER A 335 -1.11 -5.02 -6.60
N ALA A 336 -1.31 -3.94 -7.37
CA ALA A 336 -2.46 -3.06 -7.23
C ALA A 336 -3.79 -3.81 -7.47
N ALA A 337 -3.89 -4.58 -8.56
CA ALA A 337 -5.10 -5.35 -8.89
C ALA A 337 -5.44 -6.38 -7.80
N LEU A 338 -4.45 -7.05 -7.21
CA LEU A 338 -4.66 -8.01 -6.13
C LEU A 338 -5.25 -7.36 -4.87
N CYS A 339 -4.80 -6.16 -4.50
CA CYS A 339 -5.39 -5.40 -3.39
C CYS A 339 -6.90 -5.18 -3.60
N PHE A 340 -7.32 -4.85 -4.83
CA PHE A 340 -8.73 -4.72 -5.15
C PHE A 340 -9.45 -6.08 -5.15
N ILE A 341 -8.95 -7.10 -5.86
CA ILE A 341 -9.61 -8.41 -5.94
C ILE A 341 -9.87 -9.00 -4.56
N PHE A 342 -8.89 -8.95 -3.67
CA PHE A 342 -9.02 -9.44 -2.30
C PHE A 342 -9.98 -8.58 -1.45
N SER A 343 -10.07 -7.27 -1.70
CA SER A 343 -10.98 -6.40 -0.95
C SER A 343 -12.44 -6.42 -1.45
N THR A 344 -12.72 -6.86 -2.68
CA THR A 344 -14.04 -6.64 -3.31
C THR A 344 -14.94 -7.87 -3.40
N PHE A 345 -14.40 -9.09 -3.43
CA PHE A 345 -15.18 -10.24 -3.93
C PHE A 345 -15.95 -11.04 -2.85
N ILE A 346 -17.14 -11.52 -3.24
CA ILE A 346 -18.18 -12.25 -2.49
C ILE A 346 -18.53 -13.53 -3.26
#